data_AF-A0A5M3WMB2-F1
#
_entry.id   AF-A0A5M3WMB2-F1
#
_cell.length_a   1.000
_cell.length_b   1.000
_cell.length_c   1.000
_cell.angle_alpha   90.00
_cell.angle_beta   90.00
_cell.angle_gamma   90.00
#
_symmetry.space_group_name_H-M   'P 1'
#
loop_
_entity.id
_entity.type
_entity.pdbx_description
1 polymer ?
#
loop_
_entity_poly.entity_id
_entity_poly.type
_entity_poly.pdbx_seq_one_letter_code
_entity_poly.pdbx_strand_id
1 'polypeptide(L)'
;MREPTTTSPADLEARHGYTMRDLDRLAHAAVRTARGTGTNYQDRADAAWHAIAEALVAAAERPTGGDLTAAGWKAVNRAVADERHRHGAHPDGGKRRGFMRYWEGAGWHPQEPDAAAERVALAQIWPRLTPGEQRVLAALAEHHTYTAAAAALGLGYHSYASLLRRARHKCQALWHGVDSPVGERKACMPDSPPKYANLNRILAERIVRLRRARGWSAEQLASALTRAGRLTNRSTLANVETLHSKIPADLLVALAEVFAVPVAKLAALECGVCEGAPPAGFTCTACGSAAGPVGGRADG
;
A
#
# COMPACT_ATOMS: atom_id res chain seq x y z
N MET A 1 13.19 57.11 -21.18
CA MET A 1 12.71 56.56 -19.89
C MET A 1 13.40 55.22 -19.71
N ARG A 2 14.25 55.05 -18.67
CA ARG A 2 14.84 53.74 -18.36
C ARG A 2 13.81 52.95 -17.56
N GLU A 3 13.48 51.74 -18.01
CA GLU A 3 12.63 50.81 -17.26
C GLU A 3 13.27 50.52 -15.88
N PRO A 4 12.47 50.44 -14.80
CA PRO A 4 12.99 50.04 -13.50
C PRO A 4 13.46 48.58 -13.58
N THR A 5 14.75 48.36 -13.33
CA THR A 5 15.34 47.04 -13.20
C THR A 5 14.65 46.30 -12.05
N THR A 6 13.85 45.28 -12.37
CA THR A 6 13.24 44.40 -11.39
C THR A 6 14.34 43.61 -10.69
N THR A 7 14.70 44.01 -9.47
CA THR A 7 15.65 43.25 -8.64
C THR A 7 15.06 41.87 -8.36
N SER A 8 15.76 40.83 -8.80
CA SER A 8 15.35 39.44 -8.56
C SER A 8 15.32 39.16 -7.05
N PRO A 9 14.34 38.38 -6.54
CA PRO A 9 14.30 38.01 -5.13
C PRO A 9 15.60 37.34 -4.64
N ALA A 10 16.36 36.69 -5.53
CA ALA A 10 17.66 36.11 -5.20
C ALA A 10 18.76 37.16 -4.89
N ASP A 11 18.61 38.37 -5.41
CA ASP A 11 19.53 39.49 -5.22
C ASP A 11 19.13 40.40 -4.04
N LEU A 12 18.02 40.07 -3.35
CA LEU A 12 17.63 40.77 -2.13
C LEU A 12 18.65 40.50 -1.02
N GLU A 13 19.05 41.56 -0.33
CA GLU A 13 19.89 41.48 0.85
C GLU A 13 19.11 40.82 1.99
N ALA A 14 19.66 39.74 2.54
CA ALA A 14 19.13 39.07 3.71
C ALA A 14 19.57 39.80 4.99
N ARG A 15 20.88 39.93 5.21
CA ARG A 15 21.48 40.66 6.35
C ARG A 15 22.99 40.77 6.18
N HIS A 16 23.61 41.78 6.78
CA HIS A 16 25.08 41.93 6.86
C HIS A 16 25.75 41.94 5.47
N GLY A 17 25.06 42.45 4.44
CA GLY A 17 25.54 42.45 3.05
C GLY A 17 25.57 41.07 2.38
N TYR A 18 24.91 40.06 2.93
CA TYR A 18 24.67 38.78 2.26
C TYR A 18 23.33 38.81 1.52
N THR A 19 23.32 38.29 0.29
CA THR A 19 22.10 38.07 -0.51
C THR A 19 21.53 36.68 -0.29
N MET A 20 20.27 36.45 -0.67
CA MET A 20 19.66 35.11 -0.67
C MET A 20 20.47 34.12 -1.53
N ARG A 21 20.98 34.56 -2.68
CA ARG A 21 21.87 33.76 -3.54
C ARG A 21 23.17 33.35 -2.83
N ASP A 22 23.69 34.19 -1.93
CA ASP A 22 24.86 33.84 -1.12
C ASP A 22 24.56 32.71 -0.15
N LEU A 23 23.39 32.75 0.51
CA LEU A 23 22.97 31.70 1.44
C LEU A 23 22.79 30.37 0.73
N ASP A 24 22.14 30.37 -0.44
CA ASP A 24 21.99 29.16 -1.27
C ASP A 24 23.34 28.57 -1.65
N ARG A 25 24.27 29.41 -2.11
CA ARG A 25 25.62 28.99 -2.48
C ARG A 25 26.40 28.40 -1.30
N LEU A 26 26.29 29.01 -0.12
CA LEU A 26 26.92 28.52 1.11
C LEU A 26 26.29 27.21 1.59
N ALA A 27 24.97 27.06 1.51
CA ALA A 27 24.25 25.83 1.84
C ALA A 27 24.71 24.67 0.94
N HIS A 28 24.76 24.88 -0.38
CA HIS A 28 25.25 23.87 -1.32
C HIS A 28 26.73 23.56 -1.13
N ALA A 29 27.55 24.54 -0.72
CA ALA A 29 28.94 24.29 -0.33
C ALA A 29 29.04 23.41 0.92
N ALA A 30 28.24 23.67 1.95
CA ALA A 30 28.17 22.85 3.16
C ALA A 30 27.72 21.41 2.88
N VAL A 31 26.73 21.21 2.01
CA VAL A 31 26.25 19.86 1.64
C VAL A 31 27.31 19.08 0.87
N ARG A 32 28.08 19.73 -0.01
CA ARG A 32 29.17 19.07 -0.77
C ARG A 32 30.31 18.60 0.12
N THR A 33 30.58 19.26 1.25
CA THR A 33 31.61 18.85 2.21
C THR A 33 31.10 17.83 3.22
N ALA A 34 29.79 17.74 3.46
CA ALA A 34 29.19 16.75 4.32
C ALA A 34 29.21 15.34 3.67
N ARG A 35 29.90 14.40 4.31
CA ARG A 35 29.92 12.99 3.89
C ARG A 35 28.78 12.24 4.58
N GLY A 36 27.90 11.62 3.80
CA GLY A 36 26.86 10.77 4.35
C GLY A 36 25.86 10.31 3.30
N THR A 37 25.57 9.03 3.31
CA THR A 37 24.41 8.42 2.65
C THR A 37 23.28 8.30 3.67
N GLY A 38 22.03 8.55 3.26
CA GLY A 38 20.85 8.33 4.10
C GLY A 38 19.74 9.37 3.92
N THR A 39 20.07 10.62 3.64
CA THR A 39 19.09 11.68 3.34
C THR A 39 19.24 12.14 1.89
N ASN A 40 18.12 12.58 1.30
CA ASN A 40 18.16 13.11 -0.06
C ASN A 40 19.02 14.41 -0.08
N TYR A 41 19.46 14.83 -1.26
CA TYR A 41 20.31 16.03 -1.37
C TYR A 41 19.57 17.32 -0.97
N GLN A 42 18.29 17.41 -1.31
CA GLN A 42 17.47 18.60 -1.08
C GLN A 42 17.24 18.86 0.41
N ASP A 43 16.85 17.86 1.18
CA ASP A 43 16.62 17.97 2.63
C ASP A 43 17.90 18.44 3.36
N ARG A 44 19.07 18.01 2.87
CA ARG A 44 20.35 18.47 3.40
C ARG A 44 20.62 19.93 3.04
N ALA A 45 20.30 20.35 1.81
CA ALA A 45 20.42 21.74 1.40
C ALA A 45 19.48 22.63 2.21
N ASP A 46 18.23 22.21 2.43
CA ASP A 46 17.24 22.94 3.21
C ASP A 46 17.66 23.06 4.68
N ALA A 47 18.15 21.97 5.29
CA ALA A 47 18.67 21.99 6.66
C ALA A 47 19.92 22.89 6.80
N ALA A 48 20.84 22.84 5.83
CA ALA A 48 22.01 23.71 5.81
C ALA A 48 21.60 25.18 5.67
N TRP A 49 20.67 25.46 4.76
CA TRP A 49 20.17 26.80 4.49
C TRP A 49 19.52 27.41 5.72
N HIS A 50 18.64 26.65 6.41
CA HIS A 50 17.97 27.12 7.62
C HIS A 50 18.96 27.48 8.73
N ALA A 51 19.95 26.61 8.98
CA ALA A 51 20.97 26.86 9.98
C ALA A 51 21.89 28.05 9.63
N ILE A 52 22.18 28.25 8.34
CA ILE A 52 22.92 29.43 7.86
C ILE A 52 22.09 30.70 8.11
N ALA A 53 20.80 30.70 7.78
CA ALA A 53 19.91 31.84 7.99
C ALA A 53 19.78 32.19 9.48
N GLU A 54 19.58 31.19 10.35
CA GLU A 54 19.56 31.39 11.81
C GLU A 54 20.87 31.97 12.34
N ALA A 55 22.02 31.40 11.92
CA ALA A 55 23.33 31.90 12.34
C ALA A 55 23.57 33.35 11.88
N LEU A 56 23.14 33.69 10.66
CA LEU A 56 23.25 35.03 10.12
C LEU A 56 22.39 36.05 10.89
N VAL A 57 21.15 35.68 11.26
CA VAL A 57 20.24 36.54 12.02
C VAL A 57 20.70 36.72 13.47
N ALA A 58 21.25 35.66 14.08
CA ALA A 58 21.73 35.68 15.45
C ALA A 58 23.05 36.46 15.63
N ALA A 59 23.86 36.59 14.57
CA ALA A 59 25.14 37.29 14.63
C ALA A 59 24.95 38.81 14.80
N ALA A 60 25.59 39.36 15.84
CA ALA A 60 25.62 40.80 16.09
C ALA A 60 26.48 41.54 15.05
N GLU A 61 27.60 40.95 14.65
CA GLU A 61 28.51 41.44 13.61
C GLU A 61 28.42 40.55 12.37
N ARG A 62 29.00 41.00 11.25
CA ARG A 62 28.99 40.24 9.99
C ARG A 62 29.78 38.93 10.16
N PRO A 63 29.13 37.75 10.14
CA PRO A 63 29.84 36.48 10.22
C PRO A 63 30.63 36.24 8.94
N THR A 64 31.72 35.47 9.00
CA THR A 64 32.45 35.10 7.79
C THR A 64 31.70 34.03 7.01
N GLY A 65 31.98 33.90 5.71
CA GLY A 65 31.42 32.80 4.91
C GLY A 65 31.82 31.41 5.44
N GLY A 66 33.00 31.31 6.08
CA GLY A 66 33.46 30.09 6.74
C GLY A 66 32.59 29.73 7.94
N ASP A 67 32.23 30.70 8.78
CA ASP A 67 31.38 30.49 9.95
C ASP A 67 29.99 29.99 9.56
N LEU A 68 29.40 30.61 8.54
CA LEU A 68 28.09 30.21 8.00
C LEU A 68 28.15 28.80 7.38
N THR A 69 29.17 28.51 6.56
CA THR A 69 29.34 27.17 5.97
C THR A 69 29.52 26.10 7.05
N ALA A 70 30.26 26.40 8.12
CA ALA A 70 30.44 25.50 9.25
C ALA A 70 29.14 25.26 10.03
N ALA A 71 28.29 26.29 10.20
CA ALA A 71 26.96 26.15 10.78
C ALA A 71 26.06 25.23 9.94
N GLY A 72 26.01 25.45 8.62
CA GLY A 72 25.26 24.60 7.69
C GLY A 72 25.76 23.14 7.72
N TRP A 73 27.08 22.93 7.73
CA TRP A 73 27.67 21.59 7.79
C TRP A 73 27.30 20.84 9.08
N LYS A 74 27.31 21.52 10.24
CA LYS A 74 26.87 20.94 11.52
C LYS A 74 25.40 20.51 11.46
N ALA A 75 24.54 21.33 10.86
CA ALA A 75 23.12 21.03 10.71
C ALA A 75 22.87 19.82 9.81
N VAL A 76 23.57 19.71 8.68
CA VAL A 76 23.49 18.53 7.80
C VAL A 76 23.89 17.25 8.53
N ASN A 77 25.00 17.27 9.27
CA ASN A 77 25.44 16.09 10.01
C ASN A 77 24.45 15.69 11.12
N ARG A 78 23.83 16.66 11.79
CA ARG A 78 22.76 16.40 12.76
C ARG A 78 21.56 15.76 12.09
N ALA A 79 21.07 16.32 10.98
CA ALA A 79 19.95 15.75 10.23
C ALA A 79 20.22 14.32 9.74
N VAL A 80 21.43 14.04 9.25
CA VAL A 80 21.86 12.69 8.84
C VAL A 80 21.92 11.75 10.05
N ALA A 81 22.42 12.21 11.20
CA ALA A 81 22.47 11.41 12.42
C ALA A 81 21.06 11.08 12.94
N ASP A 82 20.15 12.05 12.90
CA ASP A 82 18.75 11.90 13.31
C ASP A 82 18.00 10.95 12.37
N GLU A 83 18.23 11.06 11.06
CA GLU A 83 17.69 10.12 10.07
C GLU A 83 18.16 8.69 10.34
N ARG A 84 19.48 8.51 10.54
CA ARG A 84 20.05 7.21 10.88
C ARG A 84 19.49 6.69 12.20
N HIS A 85 19.26 7.55 13.17
CA HIS A 85 18.65 7.15 14.43
C HIS A 85 17.21 6.66 14.21
N ARG A 86 16.38 7.44 13.49
CA ARG A 86 14.98 7.11 13.17
C ARG A 86 14.83 5.83 12.38
N HIS A 87 15.72 5.58 11.41
CA HIS A 87 15.73 4.36 10.60
C HIS A 87 16.62 3.25 11.16
N GLY A 88 17.15 3.47 12.37
CA GLY A 88 18.08 2.56 13.02
C GLY A 88 19.27 2.18 12.16
N ALA A 89 19.74 3.02 11.25
CA ALA A 89 20.93 2.74 10.44
C ALA A 89 22.22 2.95 11.27
N HIS A 90 23.23 2.14 10.99
CA HIS A 90 24.58 2.32 11.54
C HIS A 90 25.41 3.25 10.65
N PRO A 91 26.34 4.06 11.21
CA PRO A 91 27.26 4.89 10.40
C PRO A 91 28.07 4.08 9.38
N ASP A 92 28.48 2.87 9.74
CA ASP A 92 29.29 1.97 8.90
C ASP A 92 28.46 1.11 7.92
N GLY A 93 27.15 1.36 7.84
CA GLY A 93 26.22 0.56 7.05
C GLY A 93 25.50 -0.53 7.86
N GLY A 94 24.36 -0.98 7.33
CA GLY A 94 23.46 -1.92 8.03
C GLY A 94 22.52 -1.25 9.03
N LYS A 95 21.65 -2.06 9.64
CA LYS A 95 20.66 -1.64 10.64
C LYS A 95 21.07 -2.09 12.04
N ARG A 96 20.73 -1.30 13.06
CA ARG A 96 20.94 -1.58 14.47
C ARG A 96 20.08 -2.77 14.87
N ARG A 97 20.64 -3.68 15.67
CA ARG A 97 19.96 -4.90 16.12
C ARG A 97 18.59 -4.65 16.77
N GLY A 98 18.45 -3.59 17.56
CA GLY A 98 17.17 -3.22 18.18
C GLY A 98 16.11 -2.80 17.15
N PHE A 99 16.54 -2.04 16.13
CA PHE A 99 15.68 -1.64 15.02
C PHE A 99 15.27 -2.85 14.18
N MET A 100 16.23 -3.70 13.79
CA MET A 100 15.92 -4.96 13.09
C MET A 100 14.99 -5.84 13.91
N ARG A 101 15.21 -5.99 15.22
CA ARG A 101 14.32 -6.80 16.08
C ARG A 101 12.88 -6.28 16.09
N TYR A 102 12.70 -4.97 16.13
CA TYR A 102 11.37 -4.35 16.15
C TYR A 102 10.70 -4.36 14.77
N TRP A 103 11.43 -4.01 13.71
CA TRP A 103 10.87 -3.81 12.37
C TRP A 103 10.97 -5.02 11.43
N GLU A 104 11.93 -5.93 11.66
CA GLU A 104 12.22 -7.07 10.77
C GLU A 104 12.13 -8.43 11.49
N GLY A 105 12.37 -8.46 12.81
CA GLY A 105 12.53 -9.69 13.60
C GLY A 105 11.24 -10.20 14.24
N ALA A 106 10.24 -9.34 14.44
CA ALA A 106 8.87 -9.81 14.53
C ALA A 106 8.41 -10.00 13.08
N GLY A 107 7.83 -11.14 12.73
CA GLY A 107 7.19 -11.36 11.44
C GLY A 107 6.01 -10.40 11.26
N TRP A 108 6.31 -9.12 11.08
CA TRP A 108 5.37 -8.03 10.93
C TRP A 108 4.72 -8.22 9.58
N HIS A 109 3.66 -9.03 9.58
CA HIS A 109 2.69 -9.02 8.52
C HIS A 109 1.93 -7.70 8.66
N PRO A 110 1.99 -6.80 7.66
CA PRO A 110 1.22 -5.55 7.67
C PRO A 110 -0.31 -5.77 7.73
N GLN A 111 -0.77 -7.03 7.77
CA GLN A 111 -2.17 -7.45 7.73
C GLN A 111 -2.71 -7.91 9.08
N GLU A 112 -1.87 -8.16 10.08
CA GLU A 112 -2.35 -8.50 11.43
C GLU A 112 -2.14 -7.28 12.33
N PRO A 113 -3.24 -6.64 12.78
CA PRO A 113 -3.14 -5.54 13.72
C PRO A 113 -2.40 -6.02 14.99
N ASP A 114 -1.56 -5.15 15.53
CA ASP A 114 -0.91 -5.40 16.81
C ASP A 114 -2.00 -5.65 17.87
N ALA A 115 -2.05 -6.86 18.43
CA ALA A 115 -3.01 -7.23 19.47
C ALA A 115 -2.95 -6.29 20.69
N ALA A 116 -1.85 -5.59 20.92
CA ALA A 116 -1.78 -4.50 21.89
C ALA A 116 -2.61 -3.28 21.45
N ALA A 117 -2.47 -2.84 20.20
CA ALA A 117 -3.26 -1.76 19.63
C ALA A 117 -4.76 -2.09 19.60
N GLU A 118 -5.15 -3.31 19.21
CA GLU A 118 -6.54 -3.75 19.24
C GLU A 118 -7.15 -3.73 20.65
N ARG A 119 -6.40 -4.20 21.66
CA ARG A 119 -6.87 -4.17 23.06
C ARG A 119 -7.08 -2.75 23.57
N VAL A 120 -6.12 -1.85 23.30
CA VAL A 120 -6.22 -0.44 23.70
C VAL A 120 -7.41 0.22 23.01
N ALA A 121 -7.55 0.01 21.70
CA ALA A 121 -8.64 0.60 20.95
C ALA A 121 -10.00 0.03 21.34
N LEU A 122 -10.12 -1.28 21.61
CA LEU A 122 -11.35 -1.87 22.14
C LEU A 122 -11.74 -1.22 23.47
N ALA A 123 -10.80 -1.05 24.40
CA ALA A 123 -11.06 -0.40 25.69
C ALA A 123 -11.53 1.06 25.54
N GLN A 124 -11.05 1.77 24.52
CA GLN A 124 -11.45 3.15 24.23
C GLN A 124 -12.79 3.27 23.48
N ILE A 125 -13.04 2.36 22.54
CA ILE A 125 -14.22 2.38 21.67
C ILE A 125 -15.45 1.81 22.37
N TRP A 126 -15.28 0.71 23.11
CA TRP A 126 -16.40 -0.03 23.70
C TRP A 126 -17.34 0.83 24.55
N PRO A 127 -16.86 1.68 25.48
CA PRO A 127 -17.73 2.52 26.30
C PRO A 127 -18.47 3.61 25.52
N ARG A 128 -18.04 3.92 24.29
CA ARG A 128 -18.65 4.96 23.42
C ARG A 128 -19.74 4.40 22.51
N LEU A 129 -19.89 3.08 22.47
CA LEU A 129 -20.99 2.40 21.79
C LEU A 129 -22.25 2.39 22.67
N THR A 130 -23.42 2.43 22.05
CA THR A 130 -24.68 2.24 22.79
C THR A 130 -24.79 0.79 23.27
N PRO A 131 -25.57 0.50 24.33
CA PRO A 131 -25.77 -0.88 24.79
C PRO A 131 -26.34 -1.81 23.71
N GLY A 132 -27.10 -1.29 22.75
CA GLY A 132 -27.57 -2.05 21.58
C GLY A 132 -26.44 -2.44 20.63
N GLU A 133 -25.54 -1.51 20.32
CA GLU A 133 -24.38 -1.74 19.46
C GLU A 133 -23.39 -2.74 20.10
N GLN A 134 -23.13 -2.60 21.40
CA GLN A 134 -22.30 -3.53 22.17
C GLN A 134 -22.85 -4.96 22.12
N ARG A 135 -24.16 -5.15 22.39
CA ARG A 135 -24.81 -6.47 22.35
C ARG A 135 -24.71 -7.14 20.98
N VAL A 136 -24.88 -6.38 19.90
CA VAL A 136 -24.79 -6.92 18.54
C VAL A 136 -23.36 -7.36 18.20
N LEU A 137 -22.35 -6.59 18.60
CA LEU A 137 -20.95 -6.97 18.39
C LEU A 137 -20.55 -8.18 19.26
N ALA A 138 -20.98 -8.20 20.52
CA ALA A 138 -20.74 -9.33 21.43
C ALA A 138 -21.38 -10.62 20.91
N ALA A 139 -22.63 -10.56 20.46
CA ALA A 139 -23.32 -11.72 19.88
C ALA A 139 -22.61 -12.26 18.62
N LEU A 140 -22.05 -11.37 17.78
CA LEU A 140 -21.24 -11.81 16.64
C LEU A 140 -19.96 -12.52 17.08
N ALA A 141 -19.29 -11.98 18.10
CA ALA A 141 -18.04 -12.54 18.62
C ALA A 141 -18.27 -13.93 19.23
N GLU A 142 -19.40 -14.15 19.89
CA GLU A 142 -19.75 -15.42 20.53
C GLU A 142 -20.26 -16.49 19.54
N HIS A 143 -21.09 -16.11 18.56
CA HIS A 143 -21.77 -17.08 17.69
C HIS A 143 -21.16 -17.22 16.29
N HIS A 144 -20.20 -16.36 15.93
CA HIS A 144 -19.42 -16.35 14.68
C HIS A 144 -20.22 -16.26 13.36
N THR A 145 -21.55 -16.30 13.39
CA THR A 145 -22.45 -16.23 12.24
C THR A 145 -23.59 -15.25 12.48
N TYR A 146 -24.06 -14.58 11.43
CA TYR A 146 -25.08 -13.53 11.56
C TYR A 146 -26.45 -14.10 11.94
N THR A 147 -26.78 -15.29 11.44
CA THR A 147 -28.05 -15.96 11.72
C THR A 147 -28.14 -16.40 13.18
N ALA A 148 -27.10 -17.05 13.71
CA ALA A 148 -27.06 -17.47 15.10
C ALA A 148 -27.03 -16.27 16.06
N ALA A 149 -26.25 -15.24 15.75
CA ALA A 149 -26.20 -14.02 16.56
C ALA A 149 -27.54 -13.24 16.55
N ALA A 150 -28.23 -13.19 15.41
CA ALA A 150 -29.56 -12.60 15.32
C ALA A 150 -30.58 -13.37 16.17
N ALA A 151 -30.58 -14.71 16.08
CA ALA A 151 -31.46 -15.57 16.85
C ALA A 151 -31.24 -15.44 18.36
N ALA A 152 -29.98 -15.38 18.81
CA ALA A 152 -29.61 -15.19 20.22
C ALA A 152 -30.15 -13.86 20.80
N LEU A 153 -30.29 -12.82 19.97
CA LEU A 153 -30.83 -11.52 20.37
C LEU A 153 -32.35 -11.39 20.16
N GLY A 154 -33.03 -12.44 19.64
CA GLY A 154 -34.45 -12.39 19.30
C GLY A 154 -34.76 -11.42 18.14
N LEU A 155 -33.80 -11.21 17.23
CA LEU A 155 -33.92 -10.27 16.12
C LEU A 155 -34.09 -11.02 14.78
N GLY A 156 -34.84 -10.42 13.86
CA GLY A 156 -34.80 -10.83 12.45
C GLY A 156 -33.43 -10.54 11.82
N TYR A 157 -33.02 -11.38 10.88
CA TYR A 157 -31.70 -11.30 10.20
C TYR A 157 -31.38 -9.90 9.65
N HIS A 158 -32.34 -9.28 8.94
CA HIS A 158 -32.13 -7.95 8.34
C HIS A 158 -32.00 -6.84 9.40
N SER A 159 -32.75 -6.94 10.50
CA SER A 159 -32.65 -6.00 11.61
C SER A 159 -31.28 -6.10 12.28
N TYR A 160 -30.80 -7.32 12.53
CA TYR A 160 -29.47 -7.58 13.06
C TYR A 160 -28.37 -7.02 12.14
N ALA A 161 -28.44 -7.33 10.83
CA ALA A 161 -27.46 -6.86 9.85
C ALA A 161 -27.40 -5.32 9.78
N SER A 162 -28.55 -4.64 9.85
CA SER A 162 -28.64 -3.18 9.88
C SER A 162 -27.99 -2.58 11.14
N LEU A 163 -28.25 -3.16 12.31
CA LEU A 163 -27.62 -2.74 13.57
C LEU A 163 -26.11 -2.99 13.57
N LEU A 164 -25.68 -4.15 13.08
CA LEU A 164 -24.26 -4.51 12.98
C LEU A 164 -23.52 -3.55 12.06
N ARG A 165 -24.11 -3.19 10.92
CA ARG A 165 -23.56 -2.19 10.00
C ARG A 165 -23.38 -0.83 10.70
N ARG A 166 -24.38 -0.37 11.45
CA ARG A 166 -24.30 0.89 12.20
C ARG A 166 -23.20 0.85 13.26
N ALA A 167 -23.15 -0.23 14.06
CA ALA A 167 -22.12 -0.44 15.07
C ALA A 167 -20.71 -0.41 14.46
N ARG A 168 -20.50 -1.12 13.35
CA ARG A 168 -19.21 -1.14 12.63
C ARG A 168 -18.78 0.24 12.12
N HIS A 169 -19.69 0.98 11.49
CA HIS A 169 -19.39 2.35 11.05
C HIS A 169 -18.99 3.26 12.22
N LYS A 170 -19.64 3.10 13.38
CA LYS A 170 -19.30 3.87 14.57
C LYS A 170 -17.94 3.46 15.14
N CYS A 171 -17.63 2.17 15.25
CA CYS A 171 -16.30 1.70 15.64
C CYS A 171 -15.22 2.27 14.73
N GLN A 172 -15.44 2.25 13.41
CA GLN A 172 -14.51 2.80 12.43
C GLN A 172 -14.30 4.31 12.59
N ALA A 173 -15.38 5.06 12.76
CA ALA A 173 -15.29 6.51 13.00
C ALA A 173 -14.51 6.83 14.28
N LEU A 174 -14.67 6.00 15.32
CA LEU A 174 -13.95 6.15 16.58
C LEU A 174 -12.48 5.71 16.49
N TRP A 175 -12.19 4.69 15.69
CA TRP A 175 -10.84 4.17 15.47
C TRP A 175 -9.95 5.17 14.72
N HIS A 176 -10.50 5.85 13.72
CA HIS A 176 -9.75 6.76 12.85
C HIS A 176 -9.77 8.23 13.31
N GLY A 177 -10.56 8.57 14.33
CA GLY A 177 -10.72 9.95 14.78
C GLY A 177 -11.41 10.85 13.74
N VAL A 178 -11.57 12.14 14.07
CA VAL A 178 -12.23 13.14 13.21
C VAL A 178 -11.36 13.57 12.03
N ASP A 179 -10.03 13.43 12.16
CA ASP A 179 -9.05 13.99 11.22
C ASP A 179 -8.61 13.04 10.10
N SER A 180 -9.01 11.76 10.12
CA SER A 180 -8.66 10.87 9.01
C SER A 180 -9.35 11.33 7.72
N PRO A 181 -8.62 11.48 6.60
CA PRO A 181 -9.22 11.85 5.33
C PRO A 181 -10.26 10.80 4.94
N VAL A 182 -11.42 11.25 4.47
CA VAL A 182 -12.61 10.42 4.17
C VAL A 182 -12.31 9.27 3.19
N GLY A 183 -11.23 9.39 2.39
CA GLY A 183 -10.73 8.35 1.50
C GLY A 183 -9.98 7.21 2.21
N GLU A 184 -9.20 7.51 3.24
CA GLU A 184 -8.45 6.48 4.01
C GLU A 184 -9.35 5.69 4.96
N ARG A 185 -10.45 6.29 5.44
CA ARG A 185 -11.44 5.57 6.24
C ARG A 185 -11.98 4.33 5.52
N LYS A 186 -12.15 4.38 4.19
CA LYS A 186 -12.54 3.21 3.36
C LYS A 186 -11.40 2.20 3.18
N ALA A 187 -10.14 2.63 3.24
CA ALA A 187 -8.98 1.79 2.98
C ALA A 187 -8.52 0.96 4.19
N CYS A 188 -8.77 1.44 5.42
CA CYS A 188 -8.38 0.74 6.65
C CYS A 188 -9.34 -0.38 7.07
N MET A 189 -10.45 -0.55 6.35
CA MET A 189 -11.23 -1.77 6.47
C MET A 189 -10.47 -2.84 5.68
N PRO A 190 -10.12 -4.00 6.25
CA PRO A 190 -10.25 -5.20 5.47
C PRO A 190 -11.77 -5.37 5.28
N ASP A 191 -12.36 -4.61 4.35
CA ASP A 191 -13.24 -5.28 3.41
C ASP A 191 -12.39 -6.46 2.98
N SER A 192 -12.74 -7.70 3.38
CA SER A 192 -12.06 -8.90 2.88
C SER A 192 -11.67 -8.58 1.44
N PRO A 193 -10.38 -8.58 1.04
CA PRO A 193 -9.99 -8.14 -0.29
C PRO A 193 -10.96 -8.88 -1.20
N PRO A 194 -11.88 -8.20 -1.92
CA PRO A 194 -13.16 -8.82 -2.23
C PRO A 194 -12.79 -10.15 -2.82
N LYS A 195 -13.33 -11.26 -2.32
CA LYS A 195 -12.95 -12.59 -2.83
C LYS A 195 -12.96 -12.59 -4.38
N TYR A 196 -13.75 -11.67 -4.95
CA TYR A 196 -13.86 -11.21 -6.33
C TYR A 196 -12.74 -10.32 -6.95
N ALA A 197 -11.96 -9.50 -6.23
CA ALA A 197 -10.78 -8.80 -6.77
C ALA A 197 -9.65 -9.79 -7.09
N ASN A 198 -9.44 -10.80 -6.23
CA ASN A 198 -8.55 -11.91 -6.56
C ASN A 198 -9.09 -12.74 -7.73
N LEU A 199 -10.40 -13.02 -7.77
CA LEU A 199 -10.99 -13.78 -8.88
C LEU A 199 -10.89 -13.05 -10.23
N ASN A 200 -11.23 -11.76 -10.30
CA ASN A 200 -11.14 -11.00 -11.56
C ASN A 200 -9.68 -10.92 -12.06
N ARG A 201 -8.72 -10.72 -11.15
CA ARG A 201 -7.29 -10.75 -11.49
C ARG A 201 -6.86 -12.11 -12.04
N ILE A 202 -7.20 -13.20 -11.34
CA ILE A 202 -6.88 -14.56 -11.77
C ILE A 202 -7.53 -14.88 -13.13
N LEU A 203 -8.78 -14.48 -13.32
CA LEU A 203 -9.48 -14.64 -14.59
C LEU A 203 -8.82 -13.83 -15.71
N ALA A 204 -8.48 -12.56 -15.48
CA ALA A 204 -7.80 -11.72 -16.46
C ALA A 204 -6.45 -12.31 -16.89
N GLU A 205 -5.62 -12.74 -15.92
CA GLU A 205 -4.34 -13.40 -16.19
C GLU A 205 -4.52 -14.70 -17.00
N ARG A 206 -5.53 -15.50 -16.65
CA ARG A 206 -5.88 -16.73 -17.38
C ARG A 206 -6.33 -16.45 -18.80
N ILE A 207 -7.17 -15.44 -19.02
CA ILE A 207 -7.62 -15.02 -20.34
C ILE A 207 -6.42 -14.60 -21.20
N VAL A 208 -5.54 -13.74 -20.66
CA VAL A 208 -4.32 -13.28 -21.36
C VAL A 208 -3.45 -14.48 -21.74
N ARG A 209 -3.26 -15.42 -20.82
CA ARG A 209 -2.45 -16.62 -21.04
C ARG A 209 -3.04 -17.56 -22.09
N LEU A 210 -4.33 -17.91 -21.98
CA LEU A 210 -5.02 -18.78 -22.95
C LEU A 210 -5.04 -18.16 -24.34
N ARG A 211 -5.22 -16.83 -24.41
CA ARG A 211 -5.14 -16.08 -25.66
C ARG A 211 -3.74 -16.14 -26.27
N ARG A 212 -2.69 -15.89 -25.48
CA ARG A 212 -1.28 -15.97 -25.93
C ARG A 212 -0.88 -17.37 -26.35
N ALA A 213 -1.30 -18.40 -25.63
CA ALA A 213 -1.02 -19.81 -25.96
C ALA A 213 -1.60 -20.22 -27.32
N ARG A 214 -2.72 -19.61 -27.73
CA ARG A 214 -3.32 -19.79 -29.07
C ARG A 214 -2.75 -18.86 -30.14
N GLY A 215 -1.79 -17.99 -29.79
CA GLY A 215 -1.23 -16.99 -30.71
C GLY A 215 -2.22 -15.89 -31.11
N TRP A 216 -3.27 -15.67 -30.31
CA TRP A 216 -4.32 -14.71 -30.64
C TRP A 216 -4.01 -13.29 -30.14
N SER A 217 -4.32 -12.29 -30.96
CA SER A 217 -4.43 -10.89 -30.54
C SER A 217 -5.75 -10.65 -29.79
N ALA A 218 -5.83 -9.52 -29.06
CA ALA A 218 -7.07 -9.11 -28.40
C ALA A 218 -8.23 -8.91 -29.41
N GLU A 219 -7.93 -8.41 -30.61
CA GLU A 219 -8.91 -8.23 -31.69
C GLU A 219 -9.48 -9.58 -32.17
N GLN A 220 -8.60 -10.59 -32.31
CA GLN A 220 -9.00 -11.94 -32.72
C GLN A 220 -9.89 -12.60 -31.68
N LEU A 221 -9.60 -12.43 -30.38
CA LEU A 221 -10.45 -12.93 -29.31
C LEU A 221 -11.81 -12.21 -29.27
N ALA A 222 -11.84 -10.88 -29.41
CA ALA A 222 -13.08 -10.11 -29.49
C ALA A 222 -13.96 -10.54 -30.68
N SER A 223 -13.34 -10.79 -31.84
CA SER A 223 -14.00 -11.32 -33.03
C SER A 223 -14.55 -12.75 -32.81
N ALA A 224 -13.81 -13.61 -32.11
CA ALA A 224 -14.26 -14.95 -31.78
C ALA A 224 -15.46 -14.96 -30.81
N LEU A 225 -15.42 -14.10 -29.78
CA LEU A 225 -16.54 -13.90 -28.85
C LEU A 225 -17.79 -13.37 -29.56
N THR A 226 -17.60 -12.46 -30.53
CA THR A 226 -18.69 -11.94 -31.35
C THR A 226 -19.33 -13.03 -32.21
N ARG A 227 -18.54 -13.93 -32.80
CA ARG A 227 -19.07 -15.10 -33.54
C ARG A 227 -19.81 -16.09 -32.64
N ALA A 228 -19.41 -16.22 -31.38
CA ALA A 228 -20.12 -17.01 -30.36
C ALA A 228 -21.38 -16.31 -29.82
N GLY A 229 -21.84 -15.23 -30.46
CA GLY A 229 -23.08 -14.53 -30.10
C GLY A 229 -22.92 -13.46 -29.01
N ARG A 230 -21.69 -13.17 -28.54
CA ARG A 230 -21.43 -12.11 -27.57
C ARG A 230 -20.72 -10.92 -28.21
N LEU A 231 -21.49 -9.89 -28.56
CA LEU A 231 -20.97 -8.62 -29.08
C LEU A 231 -19.92 -8.03 -28.12
N THR A 232 -18.65 -8.12 -28.51
CA THR A 232 -17.51 -7.67 -27.70
C THR A 232 -16.51 -6.98 -28.63
N ASN A 233 -16.04 -5.80 -28.24
CA ASN A 233 -14.99 -5.09 -28.96
C ASN A 233 -13.64 -5.24 -28.25
N ARG A 234 -12.55 -4.96 -28.97
CA ARG A 234 -11.18 -5.01 -28.43
C ARG A 234 -11.00 -4.16 -27.18
N SER A 235 -11.58 -2.96 -27.12
CA SER A 235 -11.42 -2.06 -25.97
C SER A 235 -12.03 -2.62 -24.69
N THR A 236 -13.18 -3.28 -24.80
CA THR A 236 -13.84 -3.96 -23.67
C THR A 236 -12.97 -5.09 -23.15
N LEU A 237 -12.40 -5.88 -24.07
CA LEU A 237 -11.48 -6.95 -23.71
C LEU A 237 -10.18 -6.41 -23.08
N ALA A 238 -9.63 -5.32 -23.61
CA ALA A 238 -8.45 -4.67 -23.04
C ALA A 238 -8.71 -4.18 -21.60
N ASN A 239 -9.85 -3.55 -21.34
CA ASN A 239 -10.24 -3.10 -20.01
C ASN A 239 -10.45 -4.26 -19.02
N VAL A 240 -10.93 -5.41 -19.50
CA VAL A 240 -11.02 -6.64 -18.71
C VAL A 240 -9.63 -7.19 -18.39
N GLU A 241 -8.74 -7.28 -19.37
CA GLU A 241 -7.37 -7.79 -19.18
C GLU A 241 -6.54 -6.91 -18.24
N THR A 242 -6.76 -5.59 -18.25
CA THR A 242 -6.07 -4.62 -17.37
C THR A 242 -6.83 -4.32 -16.08
N LEU A 243 -7.91 -5.06 -15.77
CA LEU A 243 -8.72 -4.90 -14.56
C LEU A 243 -9.38 -3.51 -14.39
N HIS A 244 -9.50 -2.74 -15.46
CA HIS A 244 -10.27 -1.50 -15.48
C HIS A 244 -11.78 -1.77 -15.51
N SER A 245 -12.20 -2.99 -15.90
CA SER A 245 -13.59 -3.45 -15.88
C SER A 245 -13.72 -4.82 -15.24
N LYS A 246 -14.86 -5.07 -14.58
CA LYS A 246 -15.22 -6.41 -14.06
C LYS A 246 -15.63 -7.33 -15.21
N ILE A 247 -15.42 -8.65 -15.03
CA ILE A 247 -15.86 -9.66 -16.00
C ILE A 247 -17.33 -10.01 -15.69
N PRO A 248 -18.29 -9.65 -16.56
CA PRO A 248 -19.67 -10.07 -16.37
C PRO A 248 -19.82 -11.58 -16.65
N ALA A 249 -20.81 -12.22 -16.02
CA ALA A 249 -20.96 -13.68 -16.06
C ALA A 249 -21.20 -14.24 -17.47
N ASP A 250 -21.92 -13.48 -18.30
CA ASP A 250 -22.16 -13.82 -19.71
C ASP A 250 -20.88 -13.82 -20.56
N LEU A 251 -19.98 -12.87 -20.33
CA LEU A 251 -18.65 -12.85 -20.94
C LEU A 251 -17.82 -14.05 -20.51
N LEU A 252 -17.91 -14.47 -19.23
CA LEU A 252 -17.20 -15.64 -18.73
C LEU A 252 -17.67 -16.94 -19.41
N VAL A 253 -18.98 -17.10 -19.63
CA VAL A 253 -19.55 -18.24 -20.36
C VAL A 253 -19.09 -18.24 -21.82
N ALA A 254 -19.13 -17.09 -22.50
CA ALA A 254 -18.64 -16.97 -23.88
C ALA A 254 -17.13 -17.27 -24.00
N LEU A 255 -16.32 -16.83 -23.03
CA LEU A 255 -14.89 -17.13 -22.97
C LEU A 255 -14.64 -18.64 -22.77
N ALA A 256 -15.41 -19.30 -21.91
CA ALA A 256 -15.33 -20.74 -21.69
C ALA A 256 -15.64 -21.53 -22.98
N GLU A 257 -16.68 -21.12 -23.72
CA GLU A 257 -17.02 -21.71 -25.01
C GLU A 257 -15.92 -21.50 -26.07
N VAL A 258 -15.49 -20.25 -26.27
CA VAL A 258 -14.46 -19.90 -27.27
C VAL A 258 -13.12 -20.59 -26.98
N PHE A 259 -12.77 -20.78 -25.70
CA PHE A 259 -11.56 -21.50 -25.32
C PHE A 259 -11.75 -23.00 -25.16
N ALA A 260 -12.97 -23.54 -25.31
CA ALA A 260 -13.31 -24.94 -25.05
C ALA A 260 -12.84 -25.41 -23.65
N VAL A 261 -13.00 -24.56 -22.63
CA VAL A 261 -12.66 -24.83 -21.23
C VAL A 261 -13.93 -24.73 -20.39
N PRO A 262 -14.27 -25.72 -19.53
CA PRO A 262 -15.42 -25.61 -18.65
C PRO A 262 -15.37 -24.34 -17.78
N VAL A 263 -16.50 -23.65 -17.60
CA VAL A 263 -16.59 -22.41 -16.79
C VAL A 263 -16.03 -22.61 -15.39
N ALA A 264 -16.30 -23.75 -14.76
CA ALA A 264 -15.78 -24.12 -13.45
C ALA A 264 -14.24 -24.16 -13.44
N LYS A 265 -13.61 -24.74 -14.49
CA LYS A 265 -12.15 -24.79 -14.62
C LYS A 265 -11.56 -23.41 -14.89
N LEU A 266 -12.25 -22.56 -15.67
CA LEU A 266 -11.83 -21.19 -15.93
C LEU A 266 -11.85 -20.35 -14.64
N ALA A 267 -12.90 -20.51 -13.82
CA ALA A 267 -13.10 -19.80 -12.55
C ALA A 267 -12.42 -20.44 -11.33
N ALA A 268 -11.90 -21.67 -11.46
CA ALA A 268 -11.22 -22.35 -10.37
C ALA A 268 -10.00 -21.53 -9.90
N LEU A 269 -9.84 -21.41 -8.58
CA LEU A 269 -8.66 -20.80 -7.95
C LEU A 269 -7.45 -21.74 -7.97
N GLU A 270 -7.34 -22.56 -9.00
CA GLU A 270 -6.17 -23.41 -9.20
C GLU A 270 -4.97 -22.55 -9.57
N CYS A 271 -3.85 -22.87 -8.95
CA CYS A 271 -2.57 -22.20 -9.12
C CYS A 271 -2.22 -21.99 -10.59
N GLY A 272 -1.97 -20.74 -11.00
CA GLY A 272 -1.61 -20.43 -12.39
C GLY A 272 -0.29 -21.05 -12.86
N VAL A 273 0.53 -21.57 -11.95
CA VAL A 273 1.81 -22.20 -12.29
C VAL A 273 1.70 -23.71 -12.49
N CYS A 274 0.95 -24.42 -11.65
CA CYS A 274 0.80 -25.88 -11.75
C CYS A 274 -0.57 -26.36 -12.21
N GLU A 275 -1.54 -25.46 -12.38
CA GLU A 275 -2.93 -25.78 -12.72
C GLU A 275 -3.58 -26.79 -11.76
N GLY A 276 -3.17 -26.76 -10.49
CA GLY A 276 -3.62 -27.71 -9.47
C GLY A 276 -3.00 -29.10 -9.57
N ALA A 277 -2.16 -29.36 -10.57
CA ALA A 277 -1.51 -30.64 -10.82
C ALA A 277 0.00 -30.45 -11.13
N PRO A 278 0.84 -30.17 -10.12
CA PRO A 278 2.29 -30.14 -10.33
C PRO A 278 2.79 -31.50 -10.83
N PRO A 279 3.94 -31.57 -11.52
CA PRO A 279 4.55 -32.85 -11.90
C PRO A 279 4.80 -33.74 -10.68
N ALA A 280 4.72 -35.05 -10.87
CA ALA A 280 4.89 -35.99 -9.76
C ALA A 280 6.26 -35.83 -9.09
N GLY A 281 6.27 -35.81 -7.75
CA GLY A 281 7.48 -35.55 -6.95
C GLY A 281 7.86 -34.08 -6.81
N PHE A 282 7.13 -33.13 -7.41
CA PHE A 282 7.37 -31.71 -7.27
C PHE A 282 6.28 -31.01 -6.45
N THR A 283 6.71 -30.06 -5.62
CA THR A 283 5.82 -29.09 -4.95
C THR A 283 5.89 -27.78 -5.71
N CYS A 284 4.75 -27.24 -6.12
CA CYS A 284 4.70 -25.96 -6.80
C CYS A 284 5.09 -24.83 -5.84
N THR A 285 6.19 -24.14 -6.12
CA THR A 285 6.71 -23.06 -5.28
C THR A 285 5.78 -21.84 -5.22
N ALA A 286 4.86 -21.69 -6.16
CA ALA A 286 3.93 -20.56 -6.21
C ALA A 286 2.68 -20.74 -5.32
N CYS A 287 2.25 -21.96 -5.04
CA CYS A 287 0.99 -22.24 -4.34
C CYS A 287 1.05 -23.40 -3.35
N GLY A 288 2.19 -24.08 -3.23
CA GLY A 288 2.40 -25.16 -2.27
C GLY A 288 1.72 -26.49 -2.61
N SER A 289 0.99 -26.60 -3.74
CA SER A 289 0.41 -27.88 -4.17
C SER A 289 1.53 -28.88 -4.46
N ALA A 290 1.40 -30.11 -3.95
CA ALA A 290 2.30 -31.23 -4.24
C ALA A 290 1.51 -32.34 -4.95
N ALA A 291 2.11 -32.95 -5.96
CA ALA A 291 1.54 -34.15 -6.56
C ALA A 291 1.93 -35.35 -5.70
N GLY A 292 0.96 -36.22 -5.43
CA GLY A 292 1.18 -37.47 -4.70
C GLY A 292 2.31 -38.30 -5.34
N PRO A 293 2.97 -39.17 -4.55
CA PRO A 293 4.03 -40.03 -5.08
C PRO A 293 3.49 -40.83 -6.26
N VAL A 294 4.29 -40.95 -7.34
CA VAL A 294 3.96 -41.83 -8.46
C VAL A 294 3.74 -43.21 -7.86
N GLY A 295 2.49 -43.68 -7.84
CA GLY A 295 2.15 -45.00 -7.33
C GLY A 295 3.02 -46.02 -8.05
N GLY A 296 3.96 -46.61 -7.31
CA GLY A 296 4.81 -47.68 -7.83
C GLY A 296 3.92 -48.81 -8.34
N ARG A 297 4.25 -49.34 -9.52
CA ARG A 297 3.66 -50.58 -10.03
C ARG A 297 3.77 -51.64 -8.93
N ALA A 298 2.63 -52.08 -8.43
CA ALA A 298 2.52 -53.38 -7.78
C ALA A 298 2.50 -54.41 -8.91
N ASP A 299 3.68 -54.86 -9.33
CA ASP A 299 3.80 -56.04 -10.16
C ASP A 299 3.62 -57.27 -9.25
N GLY A 300 2.54 -58.02 -9.52
CA GLY A 300 2.24 -59.35 -8.98
C GLY A 300 1.53 -60.15 -10.05
#